data_AF-A0A7K2FR89-F1
#
_entry.id   AF-A0A7K2FR89-F1
#
_cell.length_a   1.000
_cell.length_b   1.000
_cell.length_c   1.000
_cell.angle_alpha   90.00
_cell.angle_beta   90.00
_cell.angle_gamma   90.00
#
_symmetry.space_group_name_H-M   'P 1'
#
loop_
_entity.id
_entity.type
_entity.pdbx_description
1 polymer ?
#
loop_
_entity_poly.entity_id
_entity_poly.type
_entity_poly.pdbx_seq_one_letter_code
_entity_poly.pdbx_strand_id
1 'polypeptide(L)' 'GVGAALVRAVEDAARALGLSAVDLHAQTHALGFYERLGYTEYGPEFMDAGIPHRAMRRAL' A
#
# COMPACT_ATOMS: atom_id res chain seq x y z
N GLY A 1 9.85 11.72 -3.23
CA GLY A 1 10.43 11.82 -1.87
C GLY A 1 10.78 10.44 -1.34
N VAL A 2 11.40 10.36 -0.15
CA VAL A 2 11.94 9.10 0.42
C VAL A 2 10.89 8.00 0.57
N GLY A 3 9.70 8.32 1.07
CA GLY A 3 8.63 7.31 1.24
C GLY A 3 8.23 6.64 -0.08
N ALA A 4 8.11 7.41 -1.17
CA ALA A 4 7.80 6.83 -2.50
C ALA A 4 8.96 5.98 -3.05
N ALA A 5 10.22 6.35 -2.76
CA ALA A 5 11.37 5.55 -3.14
C ALA A 5 11.41 4.21 -2.38
N LEU A 6 11.07 4.23 -1.08
CA LEU A 6 10.98 3.03 -0.26
C LEU A 6 9.90 2.06 -0.79
N VAL A 7 8.68 2.56 -1.05
CA VAL A 7 7.60 1.71 -1.59
C VAL A 7 8.00 1.09 -2.93
N ARG A 8 8.61 1.87 -3.83
CA ARG A 8 9.10 1.35 -5.12
C ARG A 8 10.15 0.27 -4.96
N ALA A 9 11.09 0.43 -4.02
CA ALA A 9 12.09 -0.60 -3.73
C ALA A 9 11.45 -1.91 -3.23
N VAL A 10 10.37 -1.83 -2.43
CA VAL A 10 9.59 -3.01 -2.02
C VAL A 10 8.90 -3.66 -3.20
N GLU A 11 8.28 -2.87 -4.09
CA GLU A 11 7.64 -3.38 -5.30
C GLU A 11 8.63 -4.09 -6.24
N ASP A 12 9.82 -3.52 -6.42
CA ASP A 12 10.88 -4.12 -7.25
C ASP A 12 11.40 -5.43 -6.64
N ALA A 13 11.56 -5.49 -5.32
CA ALA A 13 11.91 -6.73 -4.62
C ALA A 13 10.81 -7.78 -4.78
N ALA A 14 9.54 -7.39 -4.68
CA ALA A 14 8.41 -8.30 -4.87
C ALA A 14 8.34 -8.84 -6.32
N ARG A 15 8.59 -8.01 -7.34
CA ARG A 15 8.72 -8.46 -8.73
C ARG A 15 9.86 -9.46 -8.91
N ALA A 16 11.01 -9.21 -8.30
CA ALA A 16 12.16 -10.11 -8.37
C ALA A 16 11.88 -11.49 -7.74
N LEU A 17 10.94 -11.55 -6.79
CA LEU A 17 10.45 -12.78 -6.18
C LEU A 17 9.32 -13.45 -6.98
N GLY A 18 8.88 -12.88 -8.10
CA GLY A 18 7.78 -13.41 -8.91
C GLY A 18 6.39 -13.21 -8.28
N LEU A 19 6.25 -12.27 -7.34
CA LEU A 19 4.96 -11.93 -6.75
C LEU A 19 4.12 -11.07 -7.70
N SER A 20 2.80 -11.25 -7.68
CA SER A 20 1.86 -10.59 -8.59
C SER A 20 1.21 -9.34 -8.02
N ALA A 21 1.32 -9.10 -6.72
CA ALA A 21 0.72 -7.96 -6.05
C ALA A 21 1.43 -7.62 -4.73
N VAL A 22 1.22 -6.39 -4.27
CA VAL A 22 1.52 -5.94 -2.90
C VAL A 22 0.22 -5.53 -2.23
N ASP A 23 0.04 -6.03 -1.00
CA ASP A 23 -1.03 -5.65 -0.09
C ASP A 23 -0.47 -4.84 1.07
N LEU A 24 -1.23 -3.84 1.52
CA LEU A 24 -0.90 -3.04 2.70
C LEU A 24 -2.15 -2.58 3.45
N HIS A 25 -1.96 -2.22 4.71
CA HIS A 25 -2.97 -1.55 5.52
C HIS A 25 -2.54 -0.09 5.72
N ALA A 26 -3.18 0.82 4.99
CA ALA A 26 -2.85 2.25 5.06
C ALA A 26 -3.69 2.92 6.14
N GLN A 27 -3.06 3.75 6.98
CA GLN A 27 -3.78 4.73 7.79
C GLN A 27 -4.60 5.63 6.86
N THR A 28 -5.83 5.97 7.24
CA THR A 28 -6.76 6.68 6.34
C THR A 28 -6.28 8.05 5.89
N HIS A 29 -5.46 8.73 6.69
CA HIS A 29 -4.83 9.99 6.29
C HIS A 29 -3.76 9.83 5.19
N ALA A 30 -3.28 8.61 4.94
CA ALA A 30 -2.22 8.30 3.98
C ALA A 30 -2.76 7.70 2.67
N LEU A 31 -4.09 7.54 2.50
CA LEU A 31 -4.67 6.93 1.30
C LEU A 31 -4.22 7.63 0.02
N GLY A 32 -4.33 8.96 -0.02
CA GLY A 32 -3.90 9.75 -1.18
C GLY A 32 -2.41 9.62 -1.53
N PHE A 33 -1.56 9.21 -0.58
CA PHE A 33 -0.16 8.88 -0.88
C PHE A 33 -0.06 7.56 -1.67
N TYR A 34 -0.76 6.52 -1.23
CA TYR A 34 -0.73 5.20 -1.87
C TYR A 34 -1.54 5.15 -3.17
N GLU A 35 -2.64 5.91 -3.27
CA GLU A 35 -3.41 6.07 -4.52
C GLU A 35 -2.53 6.64 -5.64
N ARG A 36 -1.70 7.66 -5.34
CA ARG A 36 -0.73 8.21 -6.30
C ARG A 36 0.37 7.22 -6.69
N LEU A 37 0.58 6.18 -5.88
CA LEU A 37 1.47 5.06 -6.17
C LEU A 37 0.74 3.90 -6.87
N GLY A 38 -0.53 4.05 -7.22
CA GLY A 38 -1.29 3.05 -7.98
C GLY A 38 -1.90 1.94 -7.12
N TYR A 39 -2.01 2.13 -5.81
CA TYR A 39 -2.77 1.24 -4.94
C TYR A 39 -4.25 1.60 -4.97
N THR A 40 -5.10 0.59 -4.87
CA THR A 40 -6.55 0.73 -4.80
C THR A 40 -7.03 0.15 -3.48
N GLU A 41 -7.91 0.89 -2.79
CA GLU A 41 -8.54 0.40 -1.57
C GLU A 41 -9.51 -0.76 -1.85
N TYR A 42 -9.59 -1.70 -0.91
CA TYR A 42 -10.58 -2.76 -0.94
C TYR A 42 -11.05 -3.11 0.47
N GLY A 43 -12.31 -3.51 0.58
CA GLY A 43 -12.93 -3.80 1.87
C GLY A 43 -13.25 -2.54 2.71
N PRO A 44 -13.84 -2.75 3.90
CA PRO A 44 -14.26 -1.66 4.79
C PRO A 44 -13.08 -1.02 5.53
N GLU A 45 -13.35 0.13 6.14
CA GLU A 45 -12.46 0.71 7.16
C GLU A 45 -12.42 -0.16 8.41
N PHE A 46 -11.24 -0.25 9.03
CA PHE A 46 -11.04 -0.98 10.28
C PHE A 46 -10.04 -0.24 11.19
N MET A 47 -10.10 -0.54 12.48
CA MET A 47 -9.17 -0.01 13.46
C MET A 47 -7.95 -0.91 13.60
N ASP A 48 -6.75 -0.33 13.56
CA ASP A 48 -5.49 -0.99 13.89
C ASP A 48 -4.64 -0.05 14.74
N ALA A 49 -4.10 -0.56 15.85
CA ALA A 49 -3.38 0.22 16.86
C ALA A 49 -4.10 1.51 17.32
N GLY A 50 -5.43 1.53 17.31
CA GLY A 50 -6.24 2.70 17.70
C GLY A 50 -6.34 3.80 16.63
N ILE A 51 -5.93 3.53 15.39
CA ILE A 51 -6.01 4.45 14.26
C ILE A 51 -6.84 3.81 13.13
N PRO A 52 -7.68 4.58 12.40
CA PRO A 52 -8.44 4.05 11.27
C PRO A 52 -7.55 3.73 10.07
N HIS A 53 -7.80 2.57 9.45
CA HIS A 53 -7.06 2.03 8.32
C HIS A 53 -7.97 1.52 7.19
N ARG A 54 -7.44 1.47 5.96
CA ARG A 54 -8.00 0.73 4.83
C ARG A 54 -6.99 -0.26 4.29
N ALA A 55 -7.49 -1.43 3.87
CA ALA A 55 -6.71 -2.37 3.07
C ALA A 55 -6.55 -1.80 1.65
N MET A 56 -5.35 -1.88 1.09
CA MET A 56 -5.07 -1.44 -0.27
C MET A 56 -4.18 -2.46 -0.99
N ARG A 57 -4.40 -2.60 -2.29
CA ARG A 57 -3.66 -3.53 -3.15
C ARG A 57 -3.17 -2.82 -4.40
N ARG A 58 -1.98 -3.20 -4.86
CA ARG A 58 -1.47 -2.89 -6.19
C ARG A 58 -1.00 -4.16 -6.88
N ALA A 59 -1.43 -4.40 -8.11
CA ALA A 59 -0.86 -5.44 -8.97
C ALA A 59 0.53 -4.99 -9.47
N LEU A 60 1.50 -5.91 -9.53
CA LEU A 60 2.91 -5.63 -9.81
C LEU A 60 3.32 -5.80 -11.26
#